data_AF-A0A957S3B3-F1
#
_entry.id   AF-A0A957S3B3-F1
#
_cell.length_a   1.000
_cell.length_b   1.000
_cell.length_c   1.000
_cell.angle_alpha   90.00
_cell.angle_beta   90.00
_cell.angle_gamma   90.00
#
_symmetry.space_group_name_H-M   'P 1'
#
loop_
_entity.id
_entity.type
_entity.pdbx_description
1 polymer ?
#
loop_
_entity_poly.entity_id
_entity_poly.type
_entity_poly.pdbx_seq_one_letter_code
_entity_poly.pdbx_strand_id
1 'polypeptide(L)'
;MQYLSKSEVERWLRTEIDSVDGTLQRLNMYPIPHDAGRKMALAKGLIGYWLDWSGGGLLFIKEYGIWPTSEYMPLFDGYRRALGENRSIDEAPGYLIAEEMLEPAIAFLAMALYFMWDVILVSVADRLTIELTHDEELFAAGYDPQKLSRLQARITQYCA
;
A
#
# COMPACT_ATOMS: atom_id res chain seq x y z
N MET A 1 8.03 21.81 10.20
CA MET A 1 7.01 21.77 9.13
C MET A 1 5.84 22.60 9.60
N GLN A 2 5.41 23.59 8.83
CA GLN A 2 4.27 24.44 9.15
C GLN A 2 3.09 24.02 8.28
N TYR A 3 1.93 23.79 8.89
CA TYR A 3 0.68 23.59 8.17
C TYR A 3 -0.05 24.93 8.11
N LEU A 4 -0.56 25.27 6.93
CA LEU A 4 -1.35 26.48 6.72
C LEU A 4 -2.82 26.08 6.57
N SER A 5 -3.70 26.80 7.25
CA SER A 5 -5.13 26.78 6.95
C SER A 5 -5.39 27.32 5.55
N LYS A 6 -6.57 27.05 4.99
CA LYS A 6 -6.96 27.54 3.66
C LYS A 6 -6.78 29.06 3.52
N SER A 7 -7.20 29.84 4.51
CA SER A 7 -7.09 31.31 4.48
C SER A 7 -5.65 31.79 4.58
N GLU A 8 -4.78 31.08 5.30
CA GLU A 8 -3.35 31.35 5.36
C GLU A 8 -2.65 31.01 4.03
N VAL A 9 -3.02 29.91 3.38
CA VAL A 9 -2.55 29.56 2.02
C VAL A 9 -2.92 30.66 1.04
N GLU A 10 -4.19 31.08 1.00
CA GLU A 10 -4.65 32.15 0.11
C GLU A 10 -3.93 33.47 0.36
N ARG A 11 -3.66 33.81 1.63
CA ARG A 11 -2.90 35.01 2.00
C ARG A 11 -1.45 34.92 1.53
N TRP A 12 -0.80 33.78 1.75
CA TRP A 12 0.57 33.53 1.33
C TRP A 12 0.69 33.60 -0.20
N LEU A 13 -0.20 32.94 -0.93
CA LEU A 13 -0.24 32.97 -2.39
C LEU A 13 -0.39 34.38 -2.95
N ARG A 14 -1.26 35.22 -2.38
CA ARG A 14 -1.42 36.63 -2.77
C ARG A 14 -0.19 37.51 -2.49
N THR A 15 0.69 37.06 -1.60
CA THR A 15 1.91 37.80 -1.22
C THR A 15 3.08 37.39 -2.11
N GLU A 16 3.19 36.10 -2.43
CA GLU A 16 4.35 35.54 -3.13
C GLU A 16 4.16 35.39 -4.66
N ILE A 17 2.91 35.34 -5.13
CA ILE A 17 2.59 35.15 -6.54
C ILE A 17 1.59 36.24 -6.98
N ASP A 18 1.98 37.04 -7.97
CA ASP A 18 1.18 38.17 -8.48
C ASP A 18 -0.24 37.79 -8.91
N SER A 19 -0.46 36.56 -9.41
CA SER A 19 -1.79 35.95 -9.46
C SER A 19 -1.75 34.42 -9.51
N VAL A 20 -2.59 33.79 -8.70
CA VAL A 20 -2.95 32.36 -8.85
C VAL A 20 -4.03 32.19 -9.92
N ASP A 21 -4.73 33.27 -10.25
CA ASP A 21 -5.78 33.35 -11.28
C ASP A 21 -5.24 33.51 -12.71
N GLY A 22 -3.91 33.46 -12.88
CA GLY A 22 -3.30 33.37 -14.19
C GLY A 22 -3.82 32.16 -14.95
N THR A 23 -3.93 32.27 -16.28
CA THR A 23 -4.36 31.13 -17.11
C THR A 23 -3.34 30.01 -16.99
N LEU A 24 -3.66 28.98 -16.18
CA LEU A 24 -2.85 27.77 -16.08
C LEU A 24 -2.72 27.15 -17.46
N GLN A 25 -1.50 27.11 -17.98
CA GLN A 25 -1.22 26.41 -19.21
C GLN A 25 -0.95 24.95 -18.89
N ARG A 26 -1.73 24.06 -19.51
CA ARG A 26 -1.43 22.63 -19.48
C ARG A 26 -0.16 22.38 -20.28
N LEU A 27 0.97 22.23 -19.59
CA LEU A 27 2.26 21.93 -20.22
C LEU A 27 2.28 20.52 -20.82
N ASN A 28 1.77 19.54 -20.07
CA ASN A 28 1.67 18.16 -20.53
C ASN A 28 0.64 17.37 -19.70
N MET A 29 0.43 16.10 -20.07
CA MET A 29 -0.19 15.10 -19.20
C MET A 29 0.88 14.37 -18.41
N TYR A 30 0.65 14.22 -17.11
CA TYR A 30 1.34 13.24 -16.29
C TYR A 30 0.43 11.99 -16.21
N PRO A 31 0.70 10.92 -16.99
CA PRO A 31 -0.12 9.72 -16.94
C PRO A 31 0.09 9.02 -15.59
N ILE A 32 -1.00 8.85 -14.85
CA ILE A 32 -0.99 7.96 -13.68
C ILE A 32 -0.93 6.52 -14.20
N PRO A 33 -0.14 5.62 -13.58
CA PRO A 33 -0.18 4.20 -13.90
C PRO A 33 -1.63 3.68 -13.93
N HIS A 34 -2.00 3.03 -15.02
CA HIS A 34 -3.38 2.62 -15.31
C HIS A 34 -3.95 1.64 -14.26
N ASP A 35 -3.07 0.99 -13.52
CA ASP A 35 -3.31 -0.01 -12.50
C ASP A 35 -3.28 0.55 -11.06
N ALA A 36 -3.03 1.85 -10.86
CA ALA A 36 -2.88 2.42 -9.52
C ALA A 36 -4.11 2.18 -8.63
N GLY A 37 -5.32 2.28 -9.20
CA GLY A 37 -6.56 1.96 -8.49
C GLY A 37 -6.71 0.46 -8.19
N ARG A 38 -6.19 -0.41 -9.07
CA ARG A 38 -6.24 -1.87 -8.90
C ARG A 38 -5.33 -2.33 -7.76
N LYS A 39 -4.12 -1.77 -7.65
CA LYS A 39 -3.20 -2.02 -6.52
C LYS A 39 -3.83 -1.67 -5.17
N MET A 40 -4.47 -0.50 -5.08
CA MET A 40 -5.21 -0.11 -3.87
C MET A 40 -6.40 -1.04 -3.57
N ALA A 41 -7.18 -1.39 -4.59
CA ALA A 41 -8.32 -2.28 -4.43
C ALA A 41 -7.89 -3.70 -4.03
N LEU A 42 -6.76 -4.21 -4.54
CA LEU A 42 -6.16 -5.48 -4.14
C LEU A 42 -5.76 -5.44 -2.66
N ALA A 43 -5.05 -4.39 -2.22
CA ALA A 43 -4.65 -4.24 -0.82
C ALA A 43 -5.86 -4.22 0.13
N LYS A 44 -6.87 -3.40 -0.18
CA LYS A 44 -8.13 -3.34 0.56
C LYS A 44 -8.90 -4.64 0.52
N GLY A 45 -8.91 -5.32 -0.63
CA GLY A 45 -9.53 -6.62 -0.81
C GLY A 45 -8.93 -7.65 0.14
N LEU A 46 -7.63 -7.87 0.04
CA LEU A 46 -6.91 -8.87 0.84
C LEU A 46 -7.03 -8.61 2.33
N ILE A 47 -6.79 -7.37 2.78
CA ILE A 47 -6.74 -7.08 4.22
C ILE A 47 -8.10 -6.68 4.79
N GLY A 48 -8.91 -5.91 4.06
CA GLY A 48 -10.16 -5.36 4.57
C GLY A 48 -11.39 -6.24 4.36
N TYR A 49 -11.42 -7.13 3.35
CA TYR A 49 -12.68 -7.72 2.90
C TYR A 49 -12.68 -9.21 2.56
N TRP A 50 -11.55 -9.80 2.13
CA TRP A 50 -11.53 -11.15 1.54
C TRP A 50 -10.93 -12.20 2.48
N LEU A 51 -9.97 -11.79 3.30
CA LEU A 51 -9.36 -12.65 4.31
C LEU A 51 -9.95 -12.36 5.69
N ASP A 52 -9.97 -13.40 6.51
CA ASP A 52 -10.37 -13.34 7.91
C ASP A 52 -9.14 -13.05 8.77
N TRP A 53 -9.19 -11.97 9.55
CA TRP A 53 -8.09 -11.53 10.43
C TRP A 53 -8.45 -11.65 11.91
N SER A 54 -9.54 -12.31 12.28
CA SER A 54 -9.96 -12.52 13.67
C SER A 54 -8.94 -13.29 14.53
N GLY A 55 -8.09 -14.11 13.90
CA GLY A 55 -6.94 -14.77 14.53
C GLY A 55 -5.63 -13.99 14.43
N GLY A 56 -5.66 -12.78 13.89
CA GLY A 56 -4.49 -12.01 13.49
C GLY A 56 -3.76 -12.58 12.28
N GLY A 57 -2.58 -12.05 12.01
CA GLY A 57 -1.76 -12.49 10.90
C GLY A 57 -0.42 -11.77 10.79
N LEU A 58 0.24 -11.95 9.65
CA LEU A 58 1.54 -11.36 9.34
C LEU A 58 1.51 -10.72 7.95
N LEU A 59 2.08 -9.53 7.83
CA LEU A 59 2.57 -8.97 6.59
C LEU A 59 4.09 -8.90 6.68
N PHE A 60 4.79 -9.59 5.79
CA PHE A 60 6.25 -9.68 5.77
C PHE A 60 6.77 -9.17 4.43
N ILE A 61 7.58 -8.11 4.47
CA ILE A 61 8.31 -7.65 3.28
C ILE A 61 9.50 -8.57 3.08
N LYS A 62 9.40 -9.43 2.05
CA LYS A 62 10.38 -10.48 1.77
C LYS A 62 11.57 -9.93 0.99
N GLU A 63 11.32 -9.04 0.05
CA GLU A 63 12.34 -8.42 -0.81
C GLU A 63 11.91 -7.00 -1.21
N TYR A 64 12.88 -6.08 -1.24
CA TYR A 64 12.70 -4.68 -1.62
C TYR A 64 13.98 -4.14 -2.27
N GLY A 65 13.95 -2.94 -2.85
CA GLY A 65 15.14 -2.34 -3.48
C GLY A 65 15.46 -2.86 -4.89
N ILE A 66 14.64 -3.76 -5.46
CA ILE A 66 14.80 -4.24 -6.84
C ILE A 66 14.62 -3.10 -7.84
N TRP A 67 13.67 -2.20 -7.57
CA TRP A 67 13.35 -1.06 -8.42
C TRP A 67 13.48 0.27 -7.66
N PRO A 68 14.69 0.82 -7.48
CA PRO A 68 14.92 2.04 -6.69
C PRO A 68 14.13 3.27 -7.17
N THR A 69 13.75 3.31 -8.45
CA THR A 69 12.93 4.40 -9.02
C THR A 69 11.45 4.30 -8.67
N SER A 70 11.00 3.13 -8.23
CA SER A 70 9.60 2.86 -7.87
C SER A 70 9.35 3.00 -6.37
N GLU A 71 10.40 3.07 -5.55
CA GLU A 71 10.29 3.14 -4.10
C GLU A 71 10.59 4.53 -3.52
N TYR A 72 10.04 4.79 -2.34
CA TYR A 72 10.34 6.00 -1.59
C TYR A 72 10.42 5.69 -0.09
N MET A 73 11.59 5.22 0.35
CA MET A 73 11.85 4.82 1.74
C MET A 73 11.45 5.86 2.79
N PRO A 74 11.66 7.18 2.60
CA PRO A 74 11.22 8.17 3.58
C PRO A 74 9.71 8.15 3.88
N LEU A 75 8.88 7.80 2.88
CA LEU A 75 7.44 7.62 3.08
C LEU A 75 7.15 6.35 3.88
N PHE A 76 7.77 5.23 3.51
CA PHE A 76 7.61 3.95 4.21
C PHE A 76 8.07 4.04 5.68
N ASP A 77 9.30 4.51 5.91
CA ASP A 77 9.87 4.64 7.24
C ASP A 77 9.14 5.73 8.05
N GLY A 78 8.69 6.80 7.39
CA GLY A 78 7.85 7.82 8.02
C GLY A 78 6.55 7.25 8.56
N TYR A 79 5.92 6.37 7.78
CA TYR A 79 4.72 5.66 8.20
C TYR A 79 4.98 4.69 9.35
N ARG A 80 6.06 3.90 9.29
CA ARG A 80 6.49 3.02 10.40
C ARG A 80 6.72 3.78 11.70
N ARG A 81 7.44 4.91 11.63
CA ARG A 81 7.70 5.76 12.80
C ARG A 81 6.42 6.34 13.39
N ALA A 82 5.46 6.72 12.55
CA ALA A 82 4.16 7.21 13.02
C ALA A 82 3.37 6.14 13.79
N LEU A 83 3.64 4.86 13.53
CA LEU A 83 3.08 3.70 14.25
C LEU A 83 3.98 3.22 15.40
N GLY A 84 5.08 3.93 15.70
CA GLY A 84 6.00 3.61 16.80
C GLY A 84 7.15 2.67 16.46
N GLU A 85 7.29 2.24 15.21
CA GLU A 85 8.40 1.40 14.75
C GLU A 85 9.54 2.27 14.19
N ASN A 86 10.69 2.25 14.85
CA ASN A 86 11.86 3.07 14.48
C ASN A 86 13.00 2.26 13.85
N ARG A 87 12.92 0.93 13.89
CA ARG A 87 13.90 0.03 13.27
C ARG A 87 13.74 0.05 11.76
N SER A 88 14.84 -0.20 11.05
CA SER A 88 14.81 -0.32 9.59
C SER A 88 13.97 -1.52 9.14
N ILE A 89 13.65 -1.57 7.85
CA ILE A 89 12.97 -2.72 7.27
C ILE A 89 13.81 -4.00 7.36
N ASP A 90 15.14 -3.92 7.26
CA ASP A 90 16.06 -5.05 7.46
C ASP A 90 15.96 -5.64 8.86
N GLU A 91 15.82 -4.79 9.88
CA GLU A 91 15.76 -5.19 11.29
C GLU A 91 14.38 -5.70 11.72
N ALA A 92 13.31 -5.18 11.10
CA ALA A 92 11.94 -5.53 11.39
C ALA A 92 11.11 -5.55 10.10
N PRO A 93 11.21 -6.60 9.28
CA PRO A 93 10.52 -6.68 7.98
C PRO A 93 9.06 -7.12 8.11
N GLY A 94 8.66 -7.61 9.29
CA GLY A 94 7.33 -8.13 9.57
C GLY A 94 6.46 -7.17 10.37
N TYR A 95 5.18 -7.11 10.02
CA TYR A 95 4.11 -6.45 10.76
C TYR A 95 3.05 -7.47 11.15
N LEU A 96 2.81 -7.61 12.45
CA LEU A 96 1.70 -8.44 12.95
C LEU A 96 0.39 -7.68 12.77
N ILE A 97 -0.52 -8.29 12.03
CA ILE A 97 -1.85 -7.75 11.78
C ILE A 97 -2.76 -8.18 12.94
N ALA A 98 -3.36 -7.20 13.61
CA ALA A 98 -4.45 -7.39 14.55
C ALA A 98 -5.77 -7.00 13.90
N GLU A 99 -6.88 -7.63 14.31
CA GLU A 99 -8.22 -7.40 13.76
C GLU A 99 -8.65 -5.92 13.88
N GLU A 100 -8.26 -5.26 14.96
CA GLU A 100 -8.54 -3.85 15.22
C GLU A 100 -7.63 -2.88 14.45
N MET A 101 -6.58 -3.37 13.78
CA MET A 101 -5.53 -2.56 13.13
C MET A 101 -5.34 -2.90 11.64
N LEU A 102 -6.45 -3.09 10.92
CA LEU A 102 -6.43 -3.39 9.49
C LEU A 102 -6.02 -2.20 8.62
N GLU A 103 -6.44 -0.98 8.96
CA GLU A 103 -6.13 0.22 8.15
C GLU A 103 -4.61 0.45 8.00
N PRO A 104 -3.79 0.33 9.07
CA PRO A 104 -2.35 0.36 8.93
C PRO A 104 -1.77 -0.70 7.99
N ALA A 105 -2.29 -1.91 8.07
CA ALA A 105 -1.85 -3.02 7.23
C ALA A 105 -2.22 -2.80 5.75
N ILE A 106 -3.40 -2.25 5.47
CA ILE A 106 -3.82 -1.86 4.11
C ILE A 106 -2.83 -0.84 3.52
N ALA A 107 -2.47 0.20 4.29
CA ALA A 107 -1.53 1.21 3.83
C ALA A 107 -0.14 0.62 3.56
N PHE A 108 0.35 -0.28 4.44
CA PHE A 108 1.61 -0.99 4.21
C PHE A 108 1.61 -1.82 2.94
N LEU A 109 0.57 -2.64 2.77
CA LEU A 109 0.45 -3.48 1.58
C LEU A 109 0.32 -2.64 0.31
N ALA A 110 -0.46 -1.54 0.35
CA ALA A 110 -0.58 -0.63 -0.78
C ALA A 110 0.77 0.00 -1.15
N MET A 111 1.55 0.49 -0.17
CA MET A 111 2.90 1.01 -0.44
C MET A 111 3.80 -0.05 -1.06
N ALA A 112 3.81 -1.27 -0.52
CA ALA A 112 4.61 -2.36 -1.07
C ALA A 112 4.22 -2.71 -2.51
N LEU A 113 2.92 -2.72 -2.84
CA LEU A 113 2.43 -2.92 -4.21
C LEU A 113 2.82 -1.76 -5.15
N TYR A 114 2.81 -0.52 -4.69
CA TYR A 114 3.27 0.62 -5.50
C TYR A 114 4.79 0.62 -5.67
N PHE A 115 5.53 0.16 -4.67
CA PHE A 115 6.99 0.07 -4.68
C PHE A 115 7.50 -1.20 -5.37
N MET A 116 6.59 -2.08 -5.81
CA MET A 116 6.92 -3.33 -6.50
C MET A 116 7.83 -4.22 -5.64
N TRP A 117 7.45 -4.44 -4.39
CA TRP A 117 8.16 -5.28 -3.43
C TRP A 117 7.55 -6.67 -3.33
N ASP A 118 8.35 -7.64 -2.89
CA ASP A 118 7.83 -8.96 -2.54
C ASP A 118 7.21 -8.93 -1.14
N VAL A 119 6.00 -9.45 -1.01
CA VAL A 119 5.25 -9.47 0.24
C VAL A 119 4.66 -10.86 0.49
N ILE A 120 4.85 -11.36 1.70
CA ILE A 120 4.13 -12.53 2.21
C ILE A 120 3.06 -12.06 3.20
N LEU A 121 1.82 -12.47 2.96
CA LEU A 121 0.70 -12.32 3.87
C LEU A 121 0.32 -13.68 4.46
N VAL A 122 0.07 -13.73 5.76
CA VAL A 122 -0.42 -14.92 6.45
C VAL A 122 -1.65 -14.55 7.25
N SER A 123 -2.80 -15.15 6.94
CA SER A 123 -4.00 -15.11 7.79
C SER A 123 -4.04 -16.39 8.64
N VAL A 124 -4.07 -16.22 9.96
CA VAL A 124 -4.13 -17.35 10.90
C VAL A 124 -5.50 -18.04 10.84
N ALA A 125 -6.58 -17.26 10.80
CA ALA A 125 -7.95 -17.78 10.79
C ALA A 125 -8.25 -18.59 9.52
N ASP A 126 -7.83 -18.08 8.35
CA ASP A 126 -8.00 -18.79 7.08
C ASP A 126 -6.97 -19.92 6.88
N ARG A 127 -5.91 -19.97 7.70
CA ARG A 127 -4.72 -20.82 7.48
C ARG A 127 -4.20 -20.70 6.04
N LEU A 128 -4.08 -19.46 5.59
CA LEU A 128 -3.79 -19.09 4.22
C LEU A 128 -2.53 -18.23 4.17
N THR A 129 -1.66 -18.53 3.20
CA THR A 129 -0.50 -17.73 2.83
C THR A 129 -0.70 -17.17 1.43
N ILE A 130 -0.37 -15.90 1.23
CA ILE A 130 -0.34 -15.24 -0.08
C ILE A 130 1.04 -14.64 -0.27
N GLU A 131 1.62 -14.83 -1.43
CA GLU A 131 2.86 -14.19 -1.85
C GLU A 131 2.57 -13.29 -3.05
N LEU A 132 3.04 -12.06 -2.99
CA LEU A 132 3.03 -11.06 -4.05
C LEU A 132 4.48 -10.81 -4.43
N THR A 133 4.79 -10.76 -5.72
CA THR A 133 6.17 -10.53 -6.18
C THR A 133 6.32 -9.18 -6.90
N HIS A 134 7.56 -8.71 -6.97
CA HIS A 134 7.97 -7.56 -7.77
C HIS A 134 7.73 -7.73 -9.27
N ASP A 135 7.52 -8.97 -9.74
CA ASP A 135 7.11 -9.31 -11.11
C ASP A 135 5.57 -9.30 -11.29
N GLU A 136 4.84 -8.79 -10.28
CA GLU A 136 3.37 -8.69 -10.27
C GLU A 136 2.65 -10.04 -10.30
N GLU A 137 3.32 -11.10 -9.84
CA GLU A 137 2.72 -12.42 -9.66
C GLU A 137 2.11 -12.56 -8.26
N LEU A 138 1.03 -13.35 -8.18
CA LEU A 138 0.35 -13.66 -6.92
C LEU A 138 0.20 -15.17 -6.77
N PHE A 139 0.80 -15.70 -5.70
CA PHE A 139 0.67 -17.09 -5.30
C PHE A 139 -0.15 -17.20 -4.02
N ALA A 140 -0.97 -18.24 -3.92
CA ALA A 140 -1.77 -18.51 -2.73
C ALA A 140 -1.71 -19.99 -2.36
N ALA A 141 -1.49 -20.27 -1.07
CA ALA A 141 -1.45 -21.62 -0.51
C ALA A 141 -2.28 -21.67 0.77
N GLY A 142 -3.17 -22.65 0.88
CA GLY A 142 -4.06 -22.79 2.03
C GLY A 142 -4.73 -24.16 2.08
N TYR A 143 -5.40 -24.45 3.19
CA TYR A 143 -6.02 -25.75 3.44
C TYR A 143 -7.45 -25.89 2.93
N ASP A 144 -8.15 -24.78 2.64
CA ASP A 144 -9.51 -24.78 2.10
C ASP A 144 -9.49 -24.50 0.58
N PRO A 145 -9.72 -25.53 -0.27
CA PRO A 145 -9.76 -25.35 -1.72
C PRO A 145 -10.88 -24.41 -2.19
N GLN A 146 -12.02 -24.36 -1.49
CA GLN A 146 -13.13 -23.50 -1.89
C GLN A 146 -12.78 -22.03 -1.64
N LYS A 147 -12.13 -21.72 -0.52
CA LYS A 147 -11.61 -20.38 -0.23
C LYS A 147 -10.60 -19.96 -1.30
N LEU A 148 -9.65 -20.82 -1.65
CA LEU A 148 -8.66 -20.56 -2.70
C LEU A 148 -9.32 -20.26 -4.05
N SER A 149 -10.29 -21.08 -4.49
CA SER A 149 -11.01 -20.83 -5.74
C SER A 149 -11.78 -19.51 -5.74
N ARG A 150 -12.44 -19.15 -4.63
CA ARG A 150 -13.15 -17.86 -4.50
C ARG A 150 -12.18 -16.68 -4.52
N LEU A 151 -11.03 -16.82 -3.88
CA LEU A 151 -9.99 -15.80 -3.86
C LEU A 151 -9.42 -15.60 -5.27
N GLN A 152 -9.09 -16.68 -5.98
CA GLN A 152 -8.63 -16.63 -7.37
C GLN A 152 -9.62 -15.89 -8.27
N ALA A 153 -10.91 -16.24 -8.20
CA ALA A 153 -11.95 -15.60 -9.00
C ALA A 153 -12.09 -14.08 -8.74
N ARG A 154 -11.78 -13.62 -7.51
CA ARG A 154 -11.77 -12.19 -7.16
C ARG A 154 -10.52 -11.50 -7.69
N ILE A 155 -9.34 -12.10 -7.48
CA ILE A 155 -8.04 -11.53 -7.86
C ILE A 155 -7.93 -11.37 -9.39
N THR A 156 -8.44 -12.32 -10.18
CA THR A 156 -8.41 -12.23 -11.66
C THR A 156 -9.00 -10.92 -12.19
N GLN A 157 -9.91 -10.27 -11.46
CA GLN A 157 -10.50 -8.98 -11.84
C GLN A 157 -9.54 -7.80 -11.72
N TYR A 158 -8.43 -7.97 -10.98
CA TYR A 158 -7.44 -6.93 -10.69
C TYR A 158 -6.10 -7.15 -11.42
N CYS A 159 -5.84 -8.37 -11.89
CA CYS A 159 -4.61 -8.76 -12.61
C CYS A 159 -4.73 -8.70 -14.15
N ALA A 160 -5.89 -8.30 -14.70
CA ALA A 160 -6.16 -8.26 -16.14
C ALA A 160 -6.24 -6.83 -16.69
#